data_AF-A0A257MMZ7-F1
#
_entry.id   AF-A0A257MMZ7-F1
#
_cell.length_a   1.000
_cell.length_b   1.000
_cell.length_c   1.000
_cell.angle_alpha   90.00
_cell.angle_beta   90.00
_cell.angle_gamma   90.00
#
_symmetry.space_group_name_H-M   'P 1'
#
loop_
_entity.id
_entity.type
_entity.pdbx_description
1 polymer ?
#
loop_
_entity_poly.entity_id
_entity_poly.type
_entity_poly.pdbx_seq_one_letter_code
_entity_poly.pdbx_strand_id
1 'polypeptide(L)'
;MALLLLSLLWAGMCSATPAIKEPMQDGDFCNKLKVVGTGTFEVGVSVKDKELALEYFNFMYGDGDLELDTGTVQAQRAARLPGMEKGTSVPLNLYESSKLTFSGTTPMVGMKYIHSKAFWGGIGAEIAETFSVTEMEREDSSYFASTNPASYMTDAKKIEEVLRASPVHTVAMQTRNSFNGTWQTDARMHKMFSKDLKLHESFTGQFEVEKMIKFHESPKEEKKHSGCGGIDC
;
A
#
# COMPACT_ATOMS: atom_id res chain seq x y z
N MET A 1 -52.31 -30.14 -48.73
CA MET A 1 -51.38 -31.29 -48.59
C MET A 1 -50.14 -30.93 -49.40
N ALA A 2 -49.15 -30.18 -48.90
CA ALA A 2 -48.34 -30.31 -47.69
C ALA A 2 -47.35 -31.51 -47.77
N LEU A 3 -46.04 -31.17 -47.77
CA LEU A 3 -44.84 -32.00 -47.54
C LEU A 3 -44.44 -32.98 -48.67
N LEU A 4 -43.18 -33.19 -49.08
CA LEU A 4 -41.86 -32.98 -48.46
C LEU A 4 -40.81 -32.66 -49.55
N LEU A 5 -40.04 -31.60 -49.35
CA LEU A 5 -38.69 -31.41 -49.90
C LEU A 5 -37.89 -30.74 -48.77
N LEU A 6 -36.61 -31.13 -48.65
CA LEU A 6 -35.62 -30.74 -47.63
C LEU A 6 -35.48 -31.71 -46.44
N SER A 7 -34.66 -32.74 -46.64
CA SER A 7 -33.93 -33.42 -45.56
C SER A 7 -32.49 -33.68 -45.98
N LEU A 8 -31.74 -32.62 -46.24
CA LEU A 8 -30.28 -32.64 -46.44
C LEU A 8 -29.74 -31.36 -45.82
N LEU A 9 -29.56 -31.36 -44.50
CA LEU A 9 -28.75 -30.39 -43.74
C LEU A 9 -28.67 -30.92 -42.30
N TRP A 10 -28.04 -32.08 -42.15
CA TRP A 10 -27.53 -32.49 -40.84
C TRP A 10 -26.30 -31.61 -40.58
N ALA A 11 -26.57 -30.43 -40.03
CA ALA A 11 -25.56 -29.51 -39.56
C ALA A 11 -24.75 -30.25 -38.50
N GLY A 12 -23.50 -30.58 -38.83
CA GLY A 12 -22.50 -30.88 -37.83
C GLY A 12 -22.47 -29.70 -36.88
N MET A 13 -22.96 -29.91 -35.66
CA MET A 13 -22.73 -28.97 -34.58
C MET A 13 -21.24 -28.99 -34.29
N CYS A 14 -20.48 -28.12 -34.97
CA CYS A 14 -19.21 -27.67 -34.46
C CYS A 14 -19.50 -27.07 -33.08
N SER A 15 -19.26 -27.85 -32.04
CA SER A 15 -19.16 -27.33 -30.68
C SER A 15 -18.00 -26.34 -30.72
N ALA A 16 -18.32 -25.05 -30.79
CA ALA A 16 -17.33 -24.00 -30.66
C ALA A 16 -16.61 -24.24 -29.33
N THR A 17 -15.29 -24.44 -29.39
CA THR A 17 -14.47 -24.53 -28.18
C THR A 17 -14.80 -23.33 -27.30
N PRO A 18 -15.13 -23.53 -26.01
CA PRO A 18 -15.41 -22.42 -25.12
C PRO A 18 -14.23 -21.46 -25.16
N ALA A 19 -14.52 -20.16 -25.14
CA ALA A 19 -13.47 -19.14 -25.10
C ALA A 19 -12.50 -19.49 -23.97
N ILE A 20 -11.21 -19.55 -24.30
CA ILE A 20 -10.15 -19.72 -23.30
C ILE A 20 -10.34 -18.57 -22.32
N LYS A 21 -10.63 -18.89 -21.05
CA LYS A 21 -10.64 -17.87 -20.00
C LYS A 21 -9.24 -17.30 -19.94
N GLU A 22 -9.09 -16.03 -20.33
CA GLU A 22 -7.82 -15.35 -20.19
C GLU A 22 -7.40 -15.44 -18.71
N PRO A 23 -6.14 -15.81 -18.43
CA PRO A 23 -5.66 -15.84 -17.06
C PRO A 23 -5.79 -14.43 -16.49
N MET A 24 -6.27 -14.32 -15.25
CA MET A 24 -6.26 -13.06 -14.52
C MET A 24 -4.80 -12.63 -14.36
N GLN A 25 -4.38 -11.61 -15.12
CA GLN A 25 -3.03 -11.07 -15.08
C GLN A 25 -2.98 -10.03 -13.97
N ASP A 26 -2.40 -10.39 -12.82
CA ASP A 26 -2.07 -9.38 -11.81
C ASP A 26 -0.69 -8.80 -12.08
N GLY A 27 -0.55 -7.50 -11.86
CA GLY A 27 0.73 -6.84 -11.80
C GLY A 27 1.32 -6.90 -10.38
N ASP A 28 2.56 -7.38 -10.28
CA ASP A 28 3.35 -7.32 -9.07
C ASP A 28 4.68 -6.58 -9.33
N PHE A 29 5.13 -5.79 -8.36
CA PHE A 29 6.43 -5.12 -8.35
C PHE A 29 7.23 -5.55 -7.13
N CYS A 30 8.51 -5.85 -7.33
CA CYS A 30 9.44 -6.17 -6.26
C CYS A 30 10.80 -5.53 -6.56
N ASN A 31 11.27 -4.70 -5.64
CA ASN A 31 12.62 -4.15 -5.67
C ASN A 31 13.30 -4.47 -4.34
N LYS A 32 14.48 -5.07 -4.40
CA LYS A 32 15.35 -5.30 -3.25
C LYS A 32 16.71 -4.73 -3.57
N LEU A 33 17.18 -3.82 -2.74
CA LEU A 33 18.43 -3.12 -2.93
C LEU A 33 19.22 -3.18 -1.63
N LYS A 34 20.45 -3.69 -1.73
CA LYS A 34 21.45 -3.59 -0.69
C LYS A 34 22.67 -2.90 -1.27
N VAL A 35 23.09 -1.80 -0.66
CA VAL A 35 24.24 -1.01 -1.10
C VAL A 35 25.02 -0.52 0.11
N VAL A 36 26.35 -0.59 0.00
CA VAL A 36 27.29 -0.06 0.99
C VAL A 36 28.40 0.64 0.23
N GLY A 37 28.72 1.86 0.60
CA GLY A 37 29.81 2.61 -0.03
C GLY A 37 29.83 4.07 0.33
N THR A 38 30.76 4.81 -0.28
CA THR A 38 30.98 6.24 -0.07
C THR A 38 30.84 6.99 -1.39
N GLY A 39 30.17 8.13 -1.36
CA GLY A 39 30.06 9.06 -2.48
C GLY A 39 28.62 9.51 -2.70
N THR A 40 28.33 9.95 -3.92
CA THR A 40 27.00 10.44 -4.29
C THR A 40 26.04 9.30 -4.56
N PHE A 41 24.81 9.41 -4.06
CA PHE A 41 23.74 8.46 -4.34
C PHE A 41 22.40 9.16 -4.55
N GLU A 42 21.55 8.48 -5.32
CA GLU A 42 20.14 8.81 -5.52
C GLU A 42 19.37 7.49 -5.58
N VAL A 43 18.39 7.32 -4.70
CA VAL A 43 17.58 6.10 -4.61
C VAL A 43 16.12 6.50 -4.56
N GLY A 44 15.31 5.94 -5.45
CA GLY A 44 13.90 6.27 -5.56
C GLY A 44 13.03 5.11 -6.01
N VAL A 45 11.85 4.99 -5.41
CA VAL A 45 10.78 4.10 -5.84
C VAL A 45 9.47 4.90 -5.89
N SER A 46 8.76 4.78 -7.01
CA SER A 46 7.43 5.36 -7.18
C SER A 46 6.47 4.28 -7.66
N VAL A 47 5.33 4.15 -6.96
CA VAL A 47 4.26 3.25 -7.34
C VAL A 47 2.96 4.06 -7.38
N LYS A 48 2.29 4.01 -8.52
CA LYS A 48 1.00 4.67 -8.73
C LYS A 48 0.03 3.67 -9.31
N ASP A 49 -0.79 3.10 -8.44
CA ASP A 49 -1.78 2.10 -8.82
C ASP A 49 -3.19 2.66 -8.55
N LYS A 50 -3.88 3.03 -9.62
CA LYS A 50 -5.21 3.62 -9.55
C LYS A 50 -6.28 2.59 -9.18
N GLU A 51 -6.07 1.32 -9.50
CA GLU A 51 -7.01 0.24 -9.17
C GLU A 51 -7.00 -0.04 -7.66
N LEU A 52 -5.84 0.14 -7.03
CA LEU A 52 -5.67 0.03 -5.59
C LEU A 52 -6.01 1.31 -4.81
N ALA A 53 -6.23 2.42 -5.51
CA ALA A 53 -6.27 3.76 -4.94
C ALA A 53 -4.96 4.16 -4.20
N LEU A 54 -3.81 3.71 -4.70
CA LEU A 54 -2.49 3.85 -4.06
C LEU A 54 -1.59 4.82 -4.82
N GLU A 55 -1.06 5.81 -4.11
CA GLU A 55 0.15 6.55 -4.51
C GLU A 55 1.22 6.34 -3.44
N TYR A 56 2.37 5.79 -3.83
CA TYR A 56 3.54 5.59 -2.98
C TYR A 56 4.77 6.19 -3.65
N PHE A 57 5.59 6.88 -2.88
CA PHE A 57 6.84 7.47 -3.32
C PHE A 57 7.83 7.45 -2.16
N ASN A 58 9.04 6.95 -2.41
CA ASN A 58 10.15 7.04 -1.48
C ASN A 58 11.37 7.46 -2.28
N PHE A 59 12.05 8.50 -1.84
CA PHE A 59 13.17 9.09 -2.54
C PHE A 59 14.16 9.67 -1.56
N MET A 60 15.45 9.46 -1.80
CA MET A 60 16.52 10.10 -1.06
C MET A 60 17.75 10.28 -1.93
N TYR A 61 18.52 11.32 -1.63
CA TYR A 61 19.80 11.59 -2.26
C TYR A 61 20.75 12.24 -1.27
N GLY A 62 22.05 12.05 -1.49
CA GLY A 62 23.08 12.58 -0.63
C GLY A 62 24.47 12.30 -1.16
N ASP A 63 25.47 12.79 -0.42
CA ASP A 63 26.88 12.51 -0.63
C ASP A 63 27.52 12.21 0.73
N GLY A 64 28.07 11.01 0.87
CA GLY A 64 28.64 10.53 2.13
C GLY A 64 28.77 9.01 2.18
N ASP A 65 28.96 8.50 3.39
CA ASP A 65 28.97 7.07 3.69
C ASP A 65 27.53 6.58 3.84
N LEU A 66 27.17 5.55 3.08
CA LEU A 66 25.85 4.96 3.04
C LEU A 66 25.92 3.45 3.26
N GLU A 67 25.12 2.95 4.19
CA GLU A 67 24.68 1.55 4.25
C GLU A 67 23.16 1.52 4.16
N LEU A 68 22.64 0.87 3.12
CA LEU A 68 21.21 0.77 2.86
C LEU A 68 20.83 -0.67 2.52
N ASP A 69 19.79 -1.16 3.18
CA ASP A 69 19.10 -2.40 2.86
C ASP A 69 17.59 -2.10 2.80
N THR A 70 17.05 -2.06 1.58
CA THR A 70 15.63 -1.73 1.34
C THR A 70 14.95 -2.80 0.49
N GLY A 71 13.67 -3.04 0.78
CA GLY A 71 12.82 -3.92 0.02
C GLY A 71 11.44 -3.30 -0.13
N THR A 72 11.00 -3.08 -1.37
CA THR A 72 9.63 -2.66 -1.70
C THR A 72 8.94 -3.77 -2.48
N VAL A 73 7.77 -4.17 -2.02
CA VAL A 73 6.88 -5.08 -2.74
C VAL A 73 5.51 -4.44 -2.87
N GLN A 74 4.96 -4.47 -4.08
CA GLN A 74 3.56 -4.15 -4.34
C GLN A 74 2.91 -5.27 -5.16
N ALA A 75 1.66 -5.57 -4.83
CA ALA A 75 0.83 -6.53 -5.52
C ALA A 75 -0.59 -5.98 -5.64
N GLN A 76 -1.22 -6.18 -6.80
CA GLN A 76 -2.62 -5.84 -7.01
C GLN A 76 -3.55 -6.63 -6.07
N ARG A 77 -3.16 -7.84 -5.67
CA ARG A 77 -3.92 -8.63 -4.70
C ARG A 77 -3.34 -8.51 -3.31
N ALA A 78 -4.20 -8.29 -2.33
CA ALA A 78 -3.82 -8.36 -0.94
C ALA A 78 -3.38 -9.78 -0.59
N ALA A 79 -2.09 -9.95 -0.34
CA ALA A 79 -1.48 -11.24 -0.05
C ALA A 79 -0.35 -11.05 0.96
N ARG A 80 0.21 -12.17 1.43
CA ARG A 80 1.44 -12.11 2.21
C ARG A 80 2.59 -11.77 1.26
N LEU A 81 3.22 -10.62 1.46
CA LEU A 81 4.29 -10.15 0.59
C LEU A 81 5.66 -10.68 1.03
N PRO A 82 6.58 -10.99 0.09
CA PRO A 82 7.97 -11.29 0.41
C PRO A 82 8.63 -10.19 1.26
N GLY A 83 9.40 -10.58 2.26
CA GLY A 83 10.09 -9.65 3.17
C GLY A 83 9.37 -9.41 4.49
N MET A 84 8.09 -9.76 4.60
CA MET A 84 7.38 -9.76 5.90
C MET A 84 7.93 -10.87 6.82
N GLU A 85 7.95 -10.60 8.13
CA GLU A 85 8.41 -11.56 9.15
C GLU A 85 7.71 -12.94 9.04
N LYS A 86 8.42 -13.99 9.45
CA LYS A 86 7.86 -15.35 9.49
C LYS A 86 6.81 -15.44 10.59
N GLY A 87 5.53 -15.46 10.20
CA GLY A 87 4.39 -15.58 11.11
C GLY A 87 3.33 -14.49 10.92
N THR A 88 3.67 -13.41 10.19
CA THR A 88 2.72 -12.34 9.88
C THR A 88 1.71 -12.83 8.85
N SER A 89 0.45 -12.97 9.27
CA SER A 89 -0.70 -13.44 8.47
C SER A 89 -1.43 -12.31 7.73
N VAL A 90 -0.91 -11.09 7.81
CA VAL A 90 -1.58 -9.87 7.36
C VAL A 90 -1.47 -9.76 5.83
N PRO A 91 -2.59 -9.82 5.08
CA PRO A 91 -2.55 -9.65 3.64
C PRO A 91 -2.45 -8.15 3.30
N LEU A 92 -1.45 -7.79 2.51
CA LEU A 92 -1.12 -6.42 2.12
C LEU A 92 -1.05 -6.29 0.61
N ASN A 93 -1.31 -5.08 0.14
CA ASN A 93 -1.12 -4.68 -1.25
C ASN A 93 0.23 -4.02 -1.48
N LEU A 94 0.79 -3.33 -0.48
CA LEU A 94 2.18 -2.85 -0.51
C LEU A 94 2.82 -3.06 0.86
N TYR A 95 4.08 -3.49 0.83
CA TYR A 95 4.95 -3.57 1.99
C TYR A 95 6.31 -3.04 1.59
N GLU A 96 6.85 -2.13 2.38
CA GLU A 96 8.21 -1.68 2.25
C GLU A 96 8.89 -1.69 3.62
N SER A 97 10.17 -2.05 3.60
CA SER A 97 11.06 -2.08 4.75
C SER A 97 12.40 -1.50 4.38
N SER A 98 12.96 -0.68 5.25
CA SER A 98 14.28 -0.07 5.05
C SER A 98 15.10 -0.11 6.32
N LYS A 99 16.39 -0.40 6.18
CA LYS A 99 17.44 -0.16 7.17
C LYS A 99 18.50 0.72 6.53
N LEU A 100 18.79 1.84 7.16
CA LEU A 100 19.62 2.90 6.62
C LEU A 100 20.58 3.40 7.70
N THR A 101 21.85 3.47 7.37
CA THR A 101 22.86 4.22 8.10
C THR A 101 23.52 5.20 7.14
N PHE A 102 23.58 6.47 7.53
CA PHE A 102 24.16 7.54 6.73
C PHE A 102 25.04 8.45 7.60
N SER A 103 26.18 8.86 7.04
CA SER A 103 27.03 9.92 7.59
C SER A 103 27.66 10.74 6.45
N GLY A 104 27.54 12.06 6.51
CA GLY A 104 28.07 12.93 5.46
C GLY A 104 28.28 14.37 5.93
N THR A 105 29.15 15.09 5.22
CA THR A 105 29.40 16.53 5.49
C THR A 105 28.29 17.41 4.94
N THR A 106 27.68 16.99 3.84
CA THR A 106 26.47 17.60 3.27
C THR A 106 25.24 16.81 3.69
N PRO A 107 24.12 17.47 4.03
CA PRO A 107 22.91 16.75 4.42
C PRO A 107 22.38 15.83 3.30
N MET A 108 22.08 14.58 3.64
CA MET A 108 21.20 13.73 2.84
C MET A 108 19.76 14.25 3.00
N VAL A 109 19.07 14.39 1.86
CA VAL A 109 17.68 14.81 1.81
C VAL A 109 16.82 13.64 1.35
N GLY A 110 15.70 13.43 2.03
CA GLY A 110 14.75 12.39 1.64
C GLY A 110 13.31 12.78 1.86
N MET A 111 12.44 12.15 1.07
CA MET A 111 11.00 12.29 1.11
C MET A 111 10.36 10.92 0.96
N LYS A 112 9.40 10.61 1.82
CA LYS A 112 8.59 9.41 1.78
C LYS A 112 7.12 9.79 1.84
N TYR A 113 6.30 9.10 1.07
CA TYR A 113 4.91 9.46 0.85
C TYR A 113 4.09 8.20 0.58
N ILE A 114 2.95 8.09 1.26
CA ILE A 114 1.96 7.04 1.00
C ILE A 114 0.56 7.62 1.14
N HIS A 115 -0.28 7.39 0.13
CA HIS A 115 -1.61 7.97 0.05
C HIS A 115 -2.62 6.98 -0.50
N SER A 116 -3.64 6.72 0.31
CA SER A 116 -4.88 6.08 -0.09
C SER A 116 -5.84 7.12 -0.63
N LYS A 117 -5.90 7.27 -1.95
CA LYS A 117 -6.57 8.40 -2.60
C LYS A 117 -8.09 8.20 -2.63
N ALA A 118 -8.82 9.05 -1.92
CA ALA A 118 -10.28 8.98 -1.86
C ALA A 118 -10.95 9.05 -3.24
N PHE A 119 -10.40 9.86 -4.16
CA PHE A 119 -10.92 9.99 -5.53
C PHE A 119 -10.89 8.68 -6.34
N TRP A 120 -10.03 7.72 -5.96
CA TRP A 120 -9.94 6.40 -6.59
C TRP A 120 -10.60 5.29 -5.75
N GLY A 121 -11.36 5.65 -4.70
CA GLY A 121 -12.02 4.67 -3.82
C GLY A 121 -11.21 4.30 -2.58
N GLY A 122 -10.10 5.00 -2.30
CA GLY A 122 -9.31 4.83 -1.08
C GLY A 122 -9.93 5.51 0.15
N ILE A 123 -9.24 5.45 1.29
CA ILE A 123 -9.72 6.03 2.55
C ILE A 123 -9.48 7.54 2.71
N GLY A 124 -8.80 8.18 1.76
CA GLY A 124 -8.45 9.60 1.87
C GLY A 124 -7.39 9.87 2.94
N ALA A 125 -6.57 8.87 3.25
CA ALA A 125 -5.50 8.95 4.24
C ALA A 125 -4.14 9.08 3.56
N GLU A 126 -3.31 9.97 4.08
CA GLU A 126 -2.01 10.33 3.55
C GLU A 126 -1.02 10.47 4.70
N ILE A 127 0.19 9.95 4.50
CA ILE A 127 1.33 10.12 5.39
C ILE A 127 2.52 10.54 4.53
N ALA A 128 3.17 11.63 4.92
CA ALA A 128 4.37 12.17 4.30
C ALA A 128 5.46 12.37 5.36
N GLU A 129 6.67 11.94 5.08
CA GLU A 129 7.86 12.24 5.86
C GLU A 129 8.88 12.94 4.98
N THR A 130 9.56 13.93 5.52
CA THR A 130 10.70 14.59 4.87
C THR A 130 11.84 14.75 5.85
N PHE A 131 13.08 14.63 5.38
CA PHE A 131 14.24 14.82 6.23
C PHE A 131 15.41 15.44 5.47
N SER A 132 16.26 16.13 6.22
CA SER A 132 17.53 16.71 5.79
C SER A 132 18.52 16.54 6.93
N VAL A 133 19.45 15.59 6.81
CA VAL A 133 20.27 15.11 7.94
C VAL A 133 21.71 14.87 7.53
N THR A 134 22.66 15.14 8.43
CA THR A 134 24.08 14.82 8.22
C THR A 134 24.45 13.45 8.76
N GLU A 135 23.68 12.94 9.72
CA GLU A 135 23.84 11.61 10.32
C GLU A 135 22.46 11.01 10.53
N MET A 136 22.30 9.72 10.23
CA MET A 136 21.04 9.00 10.45
C MET A 136 21.29 7.50 10.61
N GLU A 137 20.68 6.91 11.63
CA GLU A 137 20.43 5.47 11.75
C GLU A 137 18.91 5.27 11.80
N ARG A 138 18.37 4.56 10.81
CA ARG A 138 16.94 4.46 10.59
C ARG A 138 16.54 3.04 10.26
N GLU A 139 15.56 2.53 10.98
CA GLU A 139 14.78 1.36 10.60
C GLU A 139 13.33 1.79 10.38
N ASP A 140 12.78 1.47 9.23
CA ASP A 140 11.39 1.81 8.94
C ASP A 140 10.65 0.71 8.19
N SER A 141 9.32 0.79 8.28
CA SER A 141 8.43 0.02 7.44
C SER A 141 7.20 0.82 7.06
N SER A 142 6.64 0.52 5.90
CA SER A 142 5.39 1.11 5.42
C SER A 142 4.53 0.05 4.81
N TYR A 143 3.22 0.11 5.07
CA TYR A 143 2.30 -0.88 4.55
C TYR A 143 0.95 -0.30 4.17
N PHE A 144 0.35 -0.95 3.19
CA PHE A 144 -0.92 -0.57 2.60
C PHE A 144 -1.77 -1.80 2.29
N ALA A 145 -3.06 -1.69 2.55
CA ALA A 145 -4.05 -2.69 2.16
C ALA A 145 -5.35 -2.00 1.75
N SER A 146 -5.89 -2.41 0.60
CA SER A 146 -7.11 -1.81 0.02
C SER A 146 -8.05 -2.86 -0.55
N THR A 147 -7.52 -3.98 -1.03
CA THR A 147 -8.32 -5.04 -1.65
C THR A 147 -8.77 -6.10 -0.67
N ASN A 148 -9.90 -6.75 -0.97
CA ASN A 148 -10.37 -7.88 -0.19
C ASN A 148 -9.45 -9.10 -0.44
N PRO A 149 -8.71 -9.58 0.58
CA PRO A 149 -7.80 -10.71 0.44
C PRO A 149 -8.51 -12.06 0.22
N ALA A 150 -9.82 -12.13 0.46
CA ALA A 150 -10.61 -13.33 0.26
C ALA A 150 -11.30 -13.40 -1.12
N SER A 151 -11.13 -12.37 -1.97
CA SER A 151 -11.84 -12.23 -3.26
C SER A 151 -11.65 -13.41 -4.23
N TYR A 152 -10.57 -14.17 -4.08
CA TYR A 152 -10.22 -15.30 -4.94
C TYR A 152 -10.26 -16.66 -4.20
N MET A 153 -10.72 -16.68 -2.95
CA MET A 153 -10.81 -17.89 -2.15
C MET A 153 -12.17 -18.55 -2.32
N THR A 154 -12.20 -19.89 -2.34
CA THR A 154 -13.44 -20.68 -2.41
C THR A 154 -13.78 -21.39 -1.10
N ASP A 155 -12.81 -21.52 -0.19
CA ASP A 155 -12.97 -22.21 1.10
C ASP A 155 -13.52 -21.26 2.17
N ALA A 156 -14.76 -21.50 2.61
CA ALA A 156 -15.46 -20.67 3.59
C ALA A 156 -14.72 -20.49 4.92
N LYS A 157 -14.01 -21.52 5.41
CA LYS A 157 -13.28 -21.42 6.69
C LYS A 157 -12.05 -20.53 6.56
N LYS A 158 -11.34 -20.63 5.44
CA LYS A 158 -10.17 -19.79 5.15
C LYS A 158 -10.57 -18.34 4.87
N ILE A 159 -11.71 -18.13 4.19
CA ILE A 159 -12.27 -16.80 3.97
C ILE A 159 -12.51 -16.10 5.31
N GLU A 160 -13.17 -16.77 6.25
CA GLU A 160 -13.44 -16.19 7.57
C GLU A 160 -12.16 -15.86 8.35
N GLU A 161 -11.18 -16.76 8.32
CA GLU A 161 -9.88 -16.57 8.96
C GLU A 161 -9.11 -15.36 8.39
N VAL A 162 -9.02 -15.28 7.07
CA VAL A 162 -8.30 -14.21 6.37
C VAL A 162 -9.01 -12.86 6.51
N LEU A 163 -10.34 -12.82 6.42
CA LEU A 163 -11.11 -11.59 6.65
C LEU A 163 -10.97 -11.07 8.08
N ARG A 164 -10.88 -11.96 9.08
CA ARG A 164 -10.67 -11.56 10.48
C ARG A 164 -9.30 -10.94 10.72
N ALA A 165 -8.28 -11.42 10.01
CA ALA A 165 -6.91 -10.89 10.08
C ALA A 165 -6.65 -9.74 9.09
N SER A 166 -7.64 -9.38 8.25
CA SER A 166 -7.42 -8.45 7.16
C SER A 166 -7.38 -7.00 7.63
N PRO A 167 -6.33 -6.25 7.29
CA PRO A 167 -6.26 -4.82 7.54
C PRO A 167 -6.83 -4.03 6.35
N VAL A 168 -7.85 -4.53 5.63
CA VAL A 168 -8.41 -3.79 4.46
C VAL A 168 -8.62 -2.33 4.85
N HIS A 169 -8.34 -1.42 3.91
CA HIS A 169 -8.44 0.01 4.12
C HIS A 169 -7.49 0.49 5.22
N THR A 170 -6.21 0.16 5.08
CA THR A 170 -5.14 0.62 5.98
C THR A 170 -4.01 1.29 5.22
N VAL A 171 -3.53 2.39 5.79
CA VAL A 171 -2.26 3.04 5.46
C VAL A 171 -1.48 3.17 6.75
N ALA A 172 -0.21 2.76 6.76
CA ALA A 172 0.62 2.92 7.94
C ALA A 172 2.10 3.11 7.61
N MET A 173 2.77 3.83 8.50
CA MET A 173 4.22 4.00 8.55
C MET A 173 4.68 3.79 9.99
N GLN A 174 5.78 3.05 10.16
CA GLN A 174 6.46 2.89 11.43
C GLN A 174 7.93 3.19 11.22
N THR A 175 8.48 4.04 12.09
CA THR A 175 9.82 4.60 11.95
C THR A 175 10.52 4.57 13.31
N ARG A 176 11.75 4.06 13.34
CA ARG A 176 12.72 4.23 14.41
C ARG A 176 13.92 4.93 13.83
N ASN A 177 14.28 6.08 14.37
CA ASN A 177 15.24 6.97 13.76
C ASN A 177 16.08 7.67 14.82
N SER A 178 17.40 7.61 14.68
CA SER A 178 18.36 8.46 15.38
C SER A 178 19.03 9.34 14.35
N PHE A 179 18.94 10.66 14.49
CA PHE A 179 19.43 11.58 13.46
C PHE A 179 19.99 12.88 14.01
N ASN A 180 20.83 13.52 13.20
CA ASN A 180 21.29 14.90 13.37
C ASN A 180 20.88 15.73 12.15
N GLY A 181 19.93 16.66 12.34
CA GLY A 181 19.37 17.48 11.28
C GLY A 181 17.89 17.76 11.51
N THR A 182 17.11 17.85 10.43
CA THR A 182 15.66 18.09 10.47
C THR A 182 14.90 16.87 9.96
N TRP A 183 13.87 16.46 10.68
CA TRP A 183 12.92 15.43 10.27
C TRP A 183 11.51 15.91 10.56
N GLN A 184 10.61 15.73 9.59
CA GLN A 184 9.23 16.20 9.65
C GLN A 184 8.29 15.08 9.22
N THR A 185 7.09 15.06 9.80
CA THR A 185 6.00 14.19 9.38
C THR A 185 4.70 14.96 9.32
N ASP A 186 4.02 14.82 8.19
CA ASP A 186 2.65 15.29 7.98
C ASP A 186 1.76 14.09 7.72
N ALA A 187 0.65 13.99 8.43
CA ALA A 187 -0.34 12.96 8.20
C ALA A 187 -1.74 13.55 8.22
N ARG A 188 -2.58 13.13 7.28
CA ARG A 188 -3.97 13.59 7.20
C ARG A 188 -4.90 12.48 6.77
N MET A 189 -6.14 12.55 7.24
CA MET A 189 -7.23 11.74 6.72
C MET A 189 -8.46 12.61 6.57
N HIS A 190 -8.97 12.73 5.34
CA HIS A 190 -10.15 13.53 5.06
C HIS A 190 -11.29 12.65 4.52
N LYS A 191 -12.40 12.64 5.26
CA LYS A 191 -13.67 12.01 4.90
C LYS A 191 -14.74 13.07 4.82
N MET A 192 -15.26 13.26 3.61
CA MET A 192 -16.30 14.24 3.33
C MET A 192 -17.49 14.03 4.28
N PHE A 193 -17.86 15.09 5.00
CA PHE A 193 -18.99 15.14 5.95
C PHE A 193 -18.92 14.18 7.17
N SER A 194 -17.78 13.55 7.43
CA SER A 194 -17.65 12.62 8.56
C SER A 194 -16.48 12.97 9.47
N LYS A 195 -15.27 13.13 8.91
CA LYS A 195 -14.06 13.19 9.73
C LYS A 195 -12.92 13.90 9.01
N ASP A 196 -12.21 14.75 9.73
CA ASP A 196 -10.96 15.36 9.29
C ASP A 196 -9.91 15.17 10.41
N LEU A 197 -8.78 14.55 10.07
CA LEU A 197 -7.64 14.36 10.96
C LEU A 197 -6.41 14.98 10.32
N LYS A 198 -5.63 15.71 11.11
CA LYS A 198 -4.35 16.29 10.71
C LYS A 198 -3.34 16.13 11.85
N LEU A 199 -2.13 15.75 11.47
CA LEU A 199 -0.98 15.61 12.35
C LEU A 199 0.20 16.28 11.64
N HIS A 200 0.90 17.13 12.37
CA HIS A 200 2.14 17.74 11.93
C HIS A 200 3.14 17.64 13.08
N GLU A 201 4.32 17.12 12.79
CA GLU A 201 5.42 17.00 13.74
C GLU A 201 6.74 17.37 13.04
N SER A 202 7.61 18.08 13.75
CA SER A 202 8.89 18.56 13.22
C SER A 202 9.92 18.61 14.33
N PHE A 203 11.08 18.02 14.07
CA PHE A 203 12.19 17.92 15.01
C PHE A 203 13.46 18.45 14.31
N THR A 204 14.28 19.24 15.01
CA THR A 204 15.52 19.81 14.45
C THR A 204 16.63 19.86 15.50
N GLY A 205 17.72 19.15 15.24
CA GLY A 205 18.82 18.94 16.17
C GLY A 205 19.21 17.47 16.18
N GLN A 206 19.66 16.98 17.33
CA GLN A 206 19.95 15.56 17.56
C GLN A 206 18.80 14.93 18.33
N PHE A 207 18.10 13.99 17.69
CA PHE A 207 16.94 13.33 18.26
C PHE A 207 16.95 11.85 17.96
N GLU A 208 16.36 11.10 18.90
CA GLU A 208 15.93 9.73 18.70
C GLU A 208 14.40 9.70 18.74
N VAL A 209 13.78 9.14 17.71
CA VAL A 209 12.33 9.13 17.51
C VAL A 209 11.88 7.71 17.17
N GLU A 210 10.93 7.19 17.94
CA GLU A 210 10.16 6.00 17.62
C GLU A 210 8.69 6.39 17.43
N LYS A 211 8.12 6.05 16.27
CA LYS A 211 6.76 6.46 15.90
C LYS A 211 6.04 5.40 15.08
N MET A 212 4.73 5.32 15.29
CA MET A 212 3.79 4.62 14.40
C MET A 212 2.64 5.57 14.05
N ILE A 213 2.36 5.73 12.75
CA ILE A 213 1.13 6.32 12.25
C ILE A 213 0.35 5.24 11.52
N LYS A 214 -0.93 5.09 11.86
CA LYS A 214 -1.84 4.16 11.19
C LYS A 214 -3.20 4.79 11.02
N PHE A 215 -3.65 4.87 9.77
CA PHE A 215 -5.05 5.09 9.43
C PHE A 215 -5.66 3.77 9.02
N HIS A 216 -6.78 3.42 9.64
CA HIS A 216 -7.52 2.20 9.33
C HIS A 216 -9.02 2.47 9.40
N GLU A 217 -9.74 1.96 8.42
CA GLU A 217 -11.20 1.94 8.42
C GLU A 217 -11.71 0.51 8.33
N SER A 218 -12.66 0.16 9.19
CA SER A 218 -13.30 -1.13 9.09
C SER A 218 -14.24 -1.16 7.88
N PRO A 219 -14.24 -2.24 7.07
CA PRO A 219 -15.14 -2.38 5.92
C PRO A 219 -16.60 -2.66 6.31
N LYS A 220 -16.94 -2.64 7.60
CA LYS A 220 -18.32 -2.85 8.07
C LYS A 220 -19.12 -1.58 7.79
N GLU A 221 -20.28 -1.72 7.16
CA GLU A 221 -21.20 -0.59 7.01
C GLU A 221 -21.51 0.02 8.38
N GLU A 222 -21.18 1.30 8.54
CA GLU A 222 -21.70 2.06 9.66
C GLU A 222 -23.22 2.07 9.52
N LYS A 223 -23.93 1.57 10.55
CA LYS A 223 -25.38 1.75 10.64
C LYS A 223 -25.66 3.23 10.78
N LYS A 224 -25.80 3.94 9.66
CA LYS A 224 -26.28 5.31 9.62
C LYS A 224 -27.64 5.33 10.32
N HIS A 225 -27.68 5.85 11.54
CA HIS A 225 -28.95 6.24 12.12
C HIS A 225 -29.44 7.41 11.27
N SER A 226 -30.33 7.14 10.32
CA SER A 226 -31.08 8.18 9.63
C SER A 226 -31.81 8.98 10.71
N GLY A 227 -31.48 10.27 10.84
CA GLY A 227 -32.13 11.18 11.78
C GLY A 227 -33.65 11.35 11.56
N CYS A 228 -34.19 10.74 10.50
CA CYS A 228 -35.61 10.73 10.17
C CYS A 228 -36.19 9.31 10.08
N GLY A 229 -35.65 8.34 10.82
CA GLY A 229 -36.22 6.99 10.93
C GLY A 229 -37.50 6.91 11.77
N GLY A 230 -38.41 7.89 11.65
CA GLY A 230 -39.63 7.92 12.46
C GLY A 230 -40.47 9.19 12.42
N ILE A 231 -40.16 10.18 11.56
CA ILE A 231 -41.06 11.33 11.34
C ILE A 231 -41.33 11.41 9.85
N ASP A 232 -42.61 11.23 9.53
CA ASP A 232 -43.23 11.45 8.22
C ASP A 232 -42.80 12.82 7.68
N CYS A 233 -42.18 12.85 6.50
CA CYS A 233 -41.85 14.07 5.76
C CYS A 233 -42.79 14.19 4.58
#